data_AF-A0AA97DXL2-F1
#
_entry.id   AF-A0AA97DXL2-F1
#
_cell.length_a   1.000
_cell.length_b   1.000
_cell.length_c   1.000
_cell.angle_alpha   90.00
_cell.angle_beta   90.00
_cell.angle_gamma   90.00
#
_symmetry.space_group_name_H-M   'P 1'
#
loop_
_entity.id
_entity.type
_entity.pdbx_description
1 polymer ?
#
loop_
_entity_poly.entity_id
_entity_poly.type
_entity_poly.pdbx_seq_one_letter_code
_entity_poly.pdbx_strand_id
1 'polypeptide(L)'
;MTNKIPDYGKTFALMRDGCRPQWRDYIEHDFVKGLADGSLPQASFLQYMVQDYVYLVHYARAWALGVVKAESPEEMKLCAATVDSLINREFSLHIQTCAAPRH
;
A
#
# COMPACT_ATOMS: atom_id res chain seq x y z
N MET A 1 -24.33 -5.17 -3.74
CA MET A 1 -23.83 -3.83 -3.35
C MET A 1 -22.91 -3.36 -4.46
N THR A 2 -23.23 -2.29 -5.17
CA THR A 2 -22.40 -1.81 -6.29
C THR A 2 -21.10 -1.25 -5.74
N ASN A 3 -19.99 -1.97 -5.95
CA ASN A 3 -18.66 -1.60 -5.49
C ASN A 3 -18.18 -0.39 -6.32
N LYS A 4 -18.52 0.81 -5.86
CA LYS A 4 -18.13 2.06 -6.53
C LYS A 4 -16.64 2.25 -6.30
N ILE A 5 -15.85 2.16 -7.36
CA ILE A 5 -14.41 2.43 -7.32
C ILE A 5 -14.22 3.83 -6.73
N PRO A 6 -13.40 3.99 -5.66
CA PRO A 6 -13.10 5.31 -5.12
C PRO A 6 -12.51 6.22 -6.20
N ASP A 7 -12.88 7.49 -6.18
CA ASP A 7 -12.35 8.46 -7.13
C ASP A 7 -10.96 8.94 -6.67
N TYR A 8 -9.93 8.40 -7.31
CA TYR A 8 -8.53 8.79 -7.12
C TYR A 8 -8.06 9.83 -8.16
N GLY A 9 -9.00 10.47 -8.86
CA GLY A 9 -8.74 11.50 -9.83
C GLY A 9 -8.43 10.98 -11.24
N LYS A 10 -8.43 11.92 -12.19
CA LYS A 10 -8.33 11.65 -13.63
C LYS A 10 -7.02 10.95 -14.03
N THR A 11 -5.88 11.36 -13.46
CA THR A 11 -4.57 10.81 -13.81
C THR A 11 -4.46 9.34 -13.47
N PHE A 12 -4.89 8.95 -12.26
CA PHE A 12 -4.91 7.55 -11.84
C PHE A 12 -5.79 6.70 -12.77
N ALA A 13 -7.00 7.17 -13.09
CA ALA A 13 -7.91 6.45 -13.98
C ALA A 13 -7.28 6.19 -15.35
N LEU A 14 -6.61 7.19 -15.94
CA LEU A 14 -5.93 7.06 -17.22
C LEU A 14 -4.75 6.08 -17.17
N MET A 15 -3.92 6.14 -16.12
CA MET A 15 -2.77 5.22 -15.97
C MET A 15 -3.24 3.77 -15.78
N ARG A 16 -4.24 3.55 -14.91
CA ARG A 16 -4.87 2.24 -14.71
C ARG A 16 -5.44 1.68 -16.00
N ASP A 17 -6.13 2.53 -16.76
CA ASP A 17 -6.73 2.15 -18.04
C ASP A 17 -5.66 1.79 -19.09
N GLY A 18 -4.46 2.37 -18.99
CA GLY A 18 -3.29 2.04 -19.80
C GLY A 18 -2.66 0.68 -19.49
N CYS A 19 -2.89 0.11 -18.30
CA CYS A 19 -2.36 -1.19 -17.87
C CYS A 19 -3.46 -2.18 -17.44
N ARG A 20 -4.65 -2.10 -18.05
CA ARG A 20 -5.84 -2.89 -17.64
C ARG A 20 -5.59 -4.39 -17.40
N PRO A 21 -4.90 -5.13 -18.30
CA PRO A 21 -4.65 -6.55 -18.06
C PRO A 21 -3.87 -6.80 -16.77
N GLN A 22 -2.76 -6.08 -16.59
CA GLN A 22 -1.90 -6.19 -15.40
C GLN A 22 -2.62 -5.71 -14.14
N TRP A 23 -3.41 -4.64 -14.25
CA TRP A 23 -4.21 -4.14 -13.14
C TRP A 23 -5.23 -5.18 -12.68
N ARG A 24 -5.91 -5.85 -13.61
CA ARG A 24 -6.84 -6.94 -13.28
C ARG A 24 -6.10 -8.10 -12.61
N ASP A 25 -4.98 -8.53 -13.18
CA ASP A 25 -4.19 -9.63 -12.62
C ASP A 25 -3.66 -9.30 -11.22
N TYR A 26 -3.35 -8.03 -10.95
CA TYR A 26 -2.95 -7.52 -9.63
C TYR A 26 -4.11 -7.56 -8.61
N ILE A 27 -5.27 -6.99 -8.93
CA ILE A 27 -6.39 -6.89 -7.96
C ILE A 27 -7.17 -8.21 -7.80
N GLU A 28 -7.12 -9.11 -8.78
CA GLU A 28 -7.79 -10.41 -8.77
C GLU A 28 -6.83 -11.57 -8.46
N HIS A 29 -5.61 -11.29 -8.00
CA HIS A 29 -4.63 -12.30 -7.62
C HIS A 29 -5.16 -13.19 -6.48
N ASP A 30 -4.81 -14.48 -6.47
CA ASP A 30 -5.31 -15.45 -5.50
C ASP A 30 -4.98 -15.07 -4.05
N PHE A 31 -3.84 -14.41 -3.83
CA PHE A 31 -3.49 -13.85 -2.52
C PHE A 31 -4.53 -12.82 -2.04
N VAL A 32 -4.96 -11.90 -2.92
CA VAL A 32 -5.94 -10.85 -2.60
C VAL A 32 -7.32 -11.45 -2.38
N LYS A 33 -7.71 -12.42 -3.21
CA LYS A 33 -8.97 -13.16 -3.04
C LYS A 33 -9.01 -13.92 -1.71
N GLY A 34 -7.94 -14.64 -1.38
CA GLY A 34 -7.81 -15.36 -0.12
C GLY A 34 -7.80 -14.45 1.10
N LEU A 35 -7.25 -13.24 0.98
CA LEU A 35 -7.32 -12.23 2.03
C LEU A 35 -8.76 -11.72 2.22
N ALA A 36 -9.51 -11.53 1.13
CA ALA A 36 -10.87 -11.02 1.16
C ALA A 36 -11.89 -12.01 1.72
N ASP A 37 -11.74 -13.31 1.43
CA ASP A 37 -12.65 -14.37 1.89
C ASP A 37 -12.16 -15.10 3.16
N GLY A 38 -10.96 -14.78 3.64
CA GLY A 38 -10.35 -15.37 4.83
C GLY A 38 -9.74 -16.76 4.63
N SER A 39 -9.64 -17.25 3.39
CA SER A 39 -9.03 -18.55 3.08
C SER A 39 -7.50 -18.52 2.98
N LEU A 40 -6.86 -17.34 2.97
CA LEU A 40 -5.41 -17.20 2.90
C LEU A 40 -4.73 -17.87 4.11
N PRO A 41 -3.78 -18.82 3.91
CA PRO A 41 -3.04 -19.40 5.01
C PRO A 41 -2.31 -18.33 5.83
N GLN A 42 -2.44 -18.41 7.16
CA GLN A 42 -1.83 -17.44 8.07
C GLN A 42 -0.30 -17.31 7.86
N ALA A 43 0.38 -18.42 7.54
CA ALA A 43 1.82 -18.41 7.26
C ALA A 43 2.16 -17.54 6.02
N SER A 44 1.34 -17.62 4.97
CA SER A 44 1.50 -16.81 3.76
C SER A 44 1.27 -15.32 4.05
N PHE A 45 0.26 -15.01 4.88
CA PHE A 45 0.00 -13.64 5.33
C PHE A 45 1.18 -13.07 6.13
N LEU A 46 1.70 -13.81 7.11
CA LEU A 46 2.84 -13.34 7.92
C LEU A 46 4.11 -13.19 7.08
N GLN A 47 4.35 -14.09 6.12
CA GLN A 47 5.48 -13.96 5.21
C GLN A 47 5.35 -12.69 4.35
N TYR A 48 4.14 -12.39 3.86
CA TYR A 48 3.85 -11.12 3.19
C TYR A 48 4.16 -9.93 4.11
N MET A 49 3.66 -9.91 5.35
CA MET A 49 3.86 -8.78 6.29
C MET A 49 5.35 -8.49 6.56
N VAL A 50 6.19 -9.52 6.65
CA VAL A 50 7.65 -9.35 6.82
C VAL A 50 8.28 -8.69 5.59
N GLN A 51 7.88 -9.12 4.38
CA GLN A 51 8.37 -8.53 3.14
C GLN A 51 7.83 -7.11 2.93
N ASP A 52 6.56 -6.88 3.26
CA ASP A 52 5.91 -5.59 3.14
C ASP A 52 6.54 -4.55 4.08
N TYR A 53 6.98 -4.95 5.28
CA TYR A 53 7.78 -4.06 6.14
C TYR A 53 9.07 -3.56 5.47
N VAL A 54 9.81 -4.44 4.79
CA VAL A 54 11.03 -4.05 4.06
C VAL A 54 10.67 -3.12 2.89
N TYR A 55 9.60 -3.44 2.16
CA TYR A 55 9.07 -2.58 1.10
C TYR A 55 8.72 -1.19 1.64
N LEU A 56 8.02 -1.09 2.77
CA LEU A 56 7.59 0.15 3.39
C LEU A 56 8.77 1.06 3.79
N VAL A 57 9.90 0.50 4.21
CA VAL A 57 11.14 1.28 4.45
C VAL A 57 11.61 1.98 3.17
N HIS A 58 11.61 1.27 2.04
CA HIS A 58 12.01 1.85 0.76
C HIS A 58 10.94 2.80 0.21
N TYR A 59 9.66 2.49 0.42
CA TYR A 59 8.54 3.31 0.02
C TYR A 59 8.54 4.66 0.76
N ALA A 60 8.81 4.67 2.06
CA ALA A 60 8.96 5.90 2.84
C ALA A 60 10.14 6.76 2.33
N ARG A 61 11.26 6.14 1.94
CA ARG A 61 12.39 6.86 1.33
C ARG A 61 12.03 7.46 -0.03
N ALA A 62 11.24 6.76 -0.85
CA ALA A 62 10.76 7.28 -2.13
C ALA A 62 9.86 8.51 -1.92
N TRP A 63 8.96 8.50 -0.92
CA TRP A 63 8.16 9.67 -0.56
C TRP A 63 8.99 10.83 0.01
N ALA A 64 10.04 10.54 0.78
CA ALA A 64 11.00 11.55 1.23
C ALA A 64 11.74 12.20 0.05
N LEU A 65 12.08 11.44 -0.99
CA LEU A 65 12.62 11.99 -2.23
C LEU A 65 11.60 12.91 -2.93
N GLY A 66 10.30 12.59 -2.84
CA GLY A 66 9.21 13.47 -3.29
C GLY A 66 9.27 14.86 -2.64
N VAL A 67 9.55 14.96 -1.34
CA VAL A 67 9.74 16.25 -0.65
C VAL A 67 10.90 17.05 -1.25
N VAL A 68 12.00 16.39 -1.57
CA VAL A 68 13.20 17.02 -2.17
C VAL A 68 12.94 17.50 -3.60
N LYS A 69 12.03 16.83 -4.32
CA LYS A 69 11.73 17.09 -5.74
C LYS A 69 10.50 17.96 -5.98
N ALA A 70 9.70 18.21 -4.95
CA ALA A 70 8.50 19.03 -5.04
C ALA A 70 8.83 20.45 -5.50
N GLU A 71 7.96 21.03 -6.33
CA GLU A 71 8.12 22.37 -6.88
C GLU A 71 7.27 23.40 -6.13
N SER A 72 6.40 22.95 -5.23
CA SER A 72 5.55 23.80 -4.39
C SER A 72 5.55 23.38 -2.90
N PRO A 73 5.34 24.33 -1.97
CA PRO A 73 5.17 24.01 -0.55
C PRO A 73 4.00 23.06 -0.27
N GLU A 74 2.93 23.11 -1.08
CA GLU A 74 1.77 22.25 -0.97
C GLU A 74 2.14 20.79 -1.28
N GLU A 75 2.89 20.55 -2.35
CA GLU A 75 3.42 19.22 -2.70
C GLU A 75 4.42 18.70 -1.65
N MET A 76 5.29 19.57 -1.13
CA MET A 76 6.21 19.22 -0.04
C MET A 76 5.44 18.72 1.19
N LYS A 77 4.40 19.44 1.59
CA LYS A 77 3.55 19.07 2.75
C LYS A 77 2.83 17.76 2.52
N LEU A 78 2.31 17.52 1.31
CA LEU A 78 1.67 16.26 0.96
C LEU A 78 2.66 15.09 1.10
N CYS A 79 3.83 15.20 0.48
CA CYS A 79 4.85 14.14 0.54
C CYS A 79 5.32 13.91 1.99
N ALA A 80 5.55 14.98 2.75
CA ALA A 80 5.98 14.89 4.15
C ALA A 80 4.91 14.22 5.04
N ALA A 81 3.63 14.55 4.84
CA ALA A 81 2.52 13.91 5.54
C ALA A 81 2.42 12.41 5.22
N THR A 82 2.69 12.01 3.97
CA THR A 82 2.75 10.60 3.61
C THR A 82 3.91 9.89 4.29
N VAL A 83 5.11 10.49 4.32
CA VAL A 83 6.26 9.93 5.07
C VAL A 83 5.93 9.73 6.55
N ASP A 84 5.31 10.74 7.18
CA ASP A 84 4.87 10.67 8.58
C ASP A 84 3.90 9.50 8.80
N SER A 85 2.87 9.37 7.95
CA SER A 85 1.91 8.28 8.05
C SER A 85 2.56 6.90 7.93
N LEU A 86 3.51 6.72 6.99
CA LEU A 86 4.20 5.46 6.79
C LEU A 86 5.05 5.10 8.03
N ILE A 87 5.92 6.01 8.46
CA ILE A 87 6.90 5.73 9.53
C ILE A 87 6.22 5.64 10.90
N ASN A 88 5.33 6.59 11.23
CA ASN A 88 4.80 6.70 12.58
C ASN A 88 3.54 5.86 12.80
N ARG A 89 2.88 5.39 11.73
CA ARG A 89 1.65 4.58 11.85
C ARG A 89 1.84 3.19 11.27
N GLU A 90 2.11 3.08 9.98
CA GLU A 90 2.08 1.78 9.30
C GLU A 90 3.18 0.83 9.76
N PHE A 91 4.39 1.32 10.05
CA PHE A 91 5.47 0.47 10.55
C PHE A 91 5.11 -0.15 11.90
N SER A 92 4.56 0.64 12.81
CA SER A 92 4.11 0.19 14.14
C SER A 92 3.01 -0.87 14.00
N LEU A 93 2.08 -0.69 13.07
CA LEU A 93 1.02 -1.66 12.81
C LEU A 93 1.59 -3.00 12.33
N HIS A 94 2.53 -2.98 11.37
CA HIS A 94 3.20 -4.19 10.89
C HIS A 94 3.90 -4.96 12.00
N ILE A 95 4.66 -4.25 12.85
CA ILE A 95 5.37 -4.85 13.98
C ILE A 95 4.37 -5.50 14.95
N GLN A 96 3.29 -4.80 15.30
CA GLN A 96 2.26 -5.31 16.21
C GLN A 96 1.56 -6.54 15.64
N THR A 97 1.18 -6.52 14.36
CA THR A 97 0.55 -7.66 13.68
C THR A 97 1.47 -8.89 13.65
N CYS A 98 2.76 -8.71 13.38
CA CYS A 98 3.73 -9.81 13.38
C CYS A 98 4.04 -10.35 14.78
N ALA A 99 3.95 -9.52 15.82
CA ALA A 99 4.21 -9.90 17.21
C ALA A 99 3.00 -10.53 17.92
N ALA A 100 1.80 -10.40 17.37
CA ALA A 100 0.57 -10.88 18.00
C ALA A 100 0.57 -12.41 18.16
N PRO A 101 0.02 -12.96 19.27
CA PRO A 101 -0.09 -14.40 19.46
C PRO A 101 -0.90 -15.05 18.34
N ARG A 102 -0.45 -16.23 17.90
CA ARG A 102 -1.19 -17.04 16.92
C ARG A 102 -2.45 -17.61 17.60
N HIS A 103 -3.63 -17.27 17.08
CA HIS A 103 -4.91 -17.89 17.44
C HIS A 103 -5.10 -19.22 16.74
#